data_AF-A0A514CH27-F1
#
_entry.id   AF-A0A514CH27-F1
#
_cell.length_a   1.000
_cell.length_b   1.000
_cell.length_c   1.000
_cell.angle_alpha   90.00
_cell.angle_beta   90.00
_cell.angle_gamma   90.00
#
_symmetry.space_group_name_H-M   'P 1'
#
loop_
_entity.id
_entity.type
_entity.pdbx_description
1 polymer ?
#
loop_
_entity_poly.entity_id
_entity_poly.type
_entity_poly.pdbx_seq_one_letter_code
_entity_poly.pdbx_strand_id
1 'polypeptide(L)'
;MSKQSNSILAFVLGAGVGAAFGVLFAPDSGNNTRDKLSYQLSKYKAELEDIIQDLMKGKDLPLNEAKSEGKKVITDAKNKAENLLTDVNKLIDQINKENN
;
A
#
# COMPACT_ATOMS: atom_id res chain seq x y z
N MET A 1 -53.81 -21.99 7.66
CA MET A 1 -52.77 -21.24 8.38
C MET A 1 -51.33 -21.71 8.10
N SER A 2 -51.10 -22.84 7.40
CA SER A 2 -49.76 -23.42 7.16
C SER A 2 -48.89 -22.73 6.10
N LYS A 3 -49.48 -22.05 5.11
CA LYS A 3 -48.72 -21.35 4.06
C LYS A 3 -47.94 -20.16 4.62
N GLN A 4 -48.49 -19.45 5.60
CA GLN A 4 -47.87 -18.25 6.17
C GLN A 4 -46.67 -18.59 7.06
N SER A 5 -46.75 -19.68 7.84
CA SER A 5 -45.62 -20.18 8.63
C SER A 5 -44.48 -20.71 7.74
N ASN A 6 -44.79 -21.37 6.62
CA ASN A 6 -43.77 -21.84 5.69
C ASN A 6 -43.06 -20.69 4.96
N SER A 7 -43.79 -19.62 4.59
CA SER A 7 -43.18 -18.42 4.00
C SER A 7 -42.29 -17.66 4.96
N ILE A 8 -42.66 -17.57 6.24
CA ILE A 8 -41.82 -16.92 7.26
C ILE A 8 -40.54 -17.73 7.48
N LEU A 9 -40.63 -19.05 7.53
CA LEU A 9 -39.45 -19.92 7.66
C LEU A 9 -38.51 -19.79 6.46
N ALA A 10 -39.06 -19.80 5.24
CA ALA A 10 -38.26 -19.60 4.03
C ALA A 10 -37.59 -18.22 3.99
N PHE A 11 -38.27 -17.17 4.46
CA PHE A 11 -37.70 -15.83 4.56
C PHE A 11 -36.55 -15.77 5.57
N VAL A 12 -36.72 -16.34 6.78
CA VAL A 12 -35.66 -16.36 7.80
C VAL A 12 -34.45 -17.16 7.33
N LEU A 13 -34.67 -18.29 6.66
CA LEU A 13 -33.59 -19.08 6.06
C LEU A 13 -32.85 -18.29 4.96
N GLY A 14 -33.59 -17.65 4.05
CA GLY A 14 -33.01 -16.82 2.99
C GLY A 14 -32.27 -15.60 3.55
N ALA A 15 -32.83 -14.91 4.53
CA ALA A 15 -32.22 -13.78 5.22
C ALA A 15 -30.97 -14.19 6.00
N GLY A 16 -31.00 -15.35 6.67
CA GLY A 16 -29.84 -15.89 7.38
C GLY A 16 -28.68 -16.20 6.44
N VAL A 17 -28.96 -16.84 5.30
CA VAL A 17 -27.96 -17.11 4.26
C VAL A 17 -27.42 -15.79 3.67
N GLY A 18 -28.30 -14.84 3.34
CA GLY A 18 -27.91 -13.53 2.82
C GLY A 18 -27.05 -12.71 3.79
N ALA A 19 -27.39 -12.72 5.08
CA ALA A 19 -26.61 -12.06 6.12
C ALA A 19 -25.23 -12.71 6.31
N ALA A 20 -25.15 -14.05 6.27
CA ALA A 20 -23.88 -14.75 6.36
C ALA A 20 -22.93 -14.37 5.21
N PHE A 21 -23.44 -14.36 3.97
CA PHE A 21 -22.66 -13.88 2.82
C PHE A 21 -22.31 -12.40 2.92
N GLY A 22 -23.23 -11.55 3.39
CA GLY A 22 -22.98 -10.12 3.59
C GLY A 22 -21.86 -9.84 4.59
N VAL A 23 -21.78 -10.61 5.68
CA VAL A 23 -20.71 -10.51 6.67
C VAL A 23 -19.38 -11.04 6.12
N LEU A 24 -19.38 -12.18 5.40
CA LEU A 24 -18.15 -12.75 4.84
C LEU A 24 -17.53 -11.87 3.75
N PHE A 25 -18.35 -11.19 2.96
CA PHE A 25 -17.89 -10.24 1.93
C PHE A 25 -17.67 -8.83 2.46
N ALA A 26 -17.96 -8.57 3.74
CA ALA A 26 -17.79 -7.24 4.30
C ALA A 26 -16.30 -6.82 4.20
N PRO A 27 -16.01 -5.58 3.77
CA PRO A 27 -14.65 -5.09 3.73
C PRO A 27 -14.08 -4.96 5.14
N ASP A 28 -12.76 -5.06 5.25
CA ASP A 28 -12.03 -4.78 6.49
C ASP A 28 -12.32 -3.36 6.99
N SER A 29 -12.21 -3.14 8.30
CA SER A 29 -12.37 -1.79 8.86
C SER A 29 -11.36 -0.82 8.25
N GLY A 30 -11.76 0.45 8.10
CA GLY A 30 -10.89 1.50 7.58
C GLY A 30 -9.59 1.62 8.38
N ASN A 31 -9.66 1.44 9.71
CA ASN A 31 -8.48 1.41 10.57
C ASN A 31 -7.51 0.29 10.17
N ASN A 32 -7.97 -0.96 10.06
CA ASN A 32 -7.13 -2.08 9.64
C ASN A 32 -6.52 -1.87 8.25
N THR A 33 -7.28 -1.32 7.32
CA THR A 33 -6.81 -1.07 5.95
C THR A 33 -5.73 0.02 5.93
N ARG A 34 -5.91 1.11 6.69
CA ARG A 34 -4.92 2.19 6.83
C ARG A 34 -3.65 1.70 7.51
N ASP A 35 -3.77 0.92 8.58
CA ASP A 35 -2.62 0.33 9.27
C ASP A 35 -1.81 -0.59 8.32
N LYS A 36 -2.50 -1.47 7.59
CA LYS A 36 -1.87 -2.34 6.58
C LYS A 36 -1.17 -1.52 5.48
N LEU A 37 -1.79 -0.43 5.02
CA LEU A 37 -1.24 0.42 3.96
C LEU A 37 -0.02 1.22 4.45
N SER A 38 -0.12 1.87 5.61
CA SER A 38 0.99 2.59 6.23
C SER A 38 2.19 1.68 6.49
N TYR A 39 1.95 0.43 6.92
CA TYR A 39 3.01 -0.56 7.09
C TYR A 39 3.71 -0.91 5.76
N GLN A 40 2.95 -1.18 4.70
CA GLN A 40 3.52 -1.50 3.38
C GLN A 40 4.32 -0.33 2.80
N LEU A 41 3.79 0.90 2.91
CA LEU A 41 4.47 2.11 2.46
C LEU A 41 5.78 2.34 3.22
N SER A 42 5.77 2.14 4.54
CA SER A 42 6.98 2.24 5.37
C SER A 42 8.04 1.22 4.97
N LYS A 43 7.63 0.00 4.63
CA LYS A 43 8.53 -1.05 4.15
C LYS A 43 9.17 -0.68 2.81
N TYR A 44 8.39 -0.23 1.83
CA TYR A 44 8.93 0.18 0.53
C TYR A 44 9.80 1.42 0.61
N LYS A 45 9.50 2.34 1.51
CA LYS A 45 10.38 3.47 1.82
C LYS A 45 11.78 2.99 2.24
N ALA A 46 11.84 2.06 3.20
CA ALA A 46 13.12 1.52 3.68
C ALA A 46 13.90 0.80 2.57
N GLU A 47 13.23 -0.02 1.76
CA GLU A 47 13.86 -0.70 0.61
C GLU A 47 14.41 0.30 -0.42
N LEU A 48 13.67 1.38 -0.68
CA LEU A 48 14.11 2.44 -1.58
C LEU A 48 15.33 3.20 -1.03
N GLU A 49 15.35 3.48 0.28
CA GLU A 49 16.51 4.09 0.96
C GLU A 49 17.76 3.21 0.83
N ASP A 50 17.64 1.89 1.01
CA ASP A 50 18.73 0.94 0.85
C ASP A 50 19.28 0.92 -0.60
N ILE A 51 18.39 0.88 -1.60
CA ILE A 51 18.79 0.94 -3.01
C ILE A 51 19.55 2.23 -3.32
N ILE A 52 19.09 3.37 -2.81
CA ILE A 52 19.79 4.65 -2.98
C ILE A 52 21.19 4.59 -2.34
N GLN A 53 21.31 4.03 -1.14
CA GLN A 53 22.60 3.88 -0.47
C GLN A 53 23.56 2.98 -1.25
N ASP A 54 23.08 1.88 -1.80
CA ASP A 54 23.91 0.94 -2.56
C ASP A 54 24.35 1.53 -3.91
N LEU A 55 23.46 2.26 -4.60
CA LEU A 55 23.82 3.05 -5.78
C LEU A 55 24.90 4.10 -5.46
N MET A 56 24.88 4.67 -4.25
CA MET A 56 25.91 5.60 -3.80
C MET A 56 27.25 4.92 -3.47
N LYS A 57 27.24 3.68 -2.97
CA LYS A 57 28.44 2.90 -2.61
C LYS A 57 29.12 2.28 -3.83
N GLY A 58 28.40 1.85 -4.86
CA GLY A 58 28.95 1.25 -6.10
C GLY A 58 29.76 2.19 -7.02
N LYS A 59 30.24 3.33 -6.48
CA LYS A 59 30.88 4.42 -7.23
C LYS A 59 32.37 4.18 -7.55
N ASP A 60 32.95 3.07 -7.08
CA ASP A 60 34.37 2.70 -7.26
C ASP A 60 34.61 1.84 -8.52
N LEU A 61 34.30 2.40 -9.70
CA LEU A 61 34.64 1.81 -11.00
C LEU A 61 35.59 2.74 -11.80
N PRO A 62 36.53 2.19 -12.59
CA PRO A 62 37.59 2.95 -13.27
C PRO A 62 37.03 4.00 -14.25
N LEU A 63 37.76 5.13 -14.37
CA LEU A 63 37.31 6.35 -15.05
C LEU A 63 37.33 6.22 -16.60
N ASN A 64 36.17 6.30 -17.26
CA ASN A 64 36.02 6.45 -18.71
C ASN A 64 34.88 7.44 -19.05
N GLU A 65 34.69 7.81 -20.33
CA GLU A 65 33.59 8.70 -20.78
C GLU A 65 32.19 8.16 -20.45
N ALA A 66 32.01 6.83 -20.41
CA ALA A 66 30.76 6.20 -19.96
C ALA A 66 30.41 6.53 -18.49
N LYS A 67 31.39 6.95 -17.67
CA LYS A 67 31.15 7.42 -16.29
C LYS A 67 30.49 8.80 -16.25
N SER A 68 30.73 9.69 -17.22
CA SER A 68 30.11 11.02 -17.21
C SER A 68 28.60 10.91 -17.41
N GLU A 69 28.19 10.16 -18.43
CA GLU A 69 26.79 9.83 -18.69
C GLU A 69 26.18 8.97 -17.57
N GLY A 70 26.90 7.96 -17.09
CA GLY A 70 26.47 7.14 -15.95
C GLY A 70 26.23 7.95 -14.67
N LYS A 71 27.12 8.92 -14.36
CA LYS A 71 26.97 9.79 -13.19
C LYS A 71 25.74 10.69 -13.32
N LYS A 72 25.41 11.15 -14.53
CA LYS A 72 24.18 11.92 -14.79
C LYS A 72 22.94 11.08 -14.54
N VAL A 73 22.89 9.86 -15.09
CA VAL A 73 21.77 8.91 -14.89
C VAL A 73 21.60 8.54 -13.41
N ILE A 74 22.70 8.29 -12.69
CA ILE A 74 22.67 7.99 -11.25
C ILE A 74 22.14 9.20 -10.46
N THR A 75 22.57 10.41 -10.83
CA THR A 75 22.09 11.65 -10.17
C THR A 75 20.60 11.87 -10.43
N ASP A 76 20.14 11.65 -11.66
CA ASP A 76 18.72 11.78 -12.01
C ASP A 76 17.85 10.71 -11.32
N ALA A 77 18.35 9.48 -11.23
CA ALA A 77 17.70 8.40 -10.49
C ALA A 77 17.62 8.72 -9.00
N LYS A 78 18.69 9.25 -8.40
CA LYS A 78 18.71 9.70 -7.00
C LYS A 78 17.66 10.78 -6.75
N ASN A 79 17.63 11.83 -7.57
CA ASN A 79 16.68 12.93 -7.43
C ASN A 79 15.23 12.43 -7.55
N LYS A 80 14.94 11.52 -8.48
CA LYS A 80 13.61 10.89 -8.61
C LYS A 80 13.26 10.05 -7.39
N ALA A 81 14.21 9.30 -6.84
CA ALA A 81 13.99 8.47 -5.67
C ALA A 81 13.75 9.33 -4.40
N GLU A 82 14.47 10.44 -4.22
CA GLU A 82 14.24 11.39 -3.12
C GLU A 82 12.85 12.04 -3.20
N ASN A 83 12.39 12.39 -4.41
CA ASN A 83 11.02 12.87 -4.62
C ASN A 83 9.99 11.79 -4.24
N LEU A 84 10.23 10.54 -4.64
CA LEU A 84 9.34 9.42 -4.30
C LEU A 84 9.29 9.17 -2.78
N LEU A 85 10.42 9.21 -2.09
CA LEU A 85 10.47 9.12 -0.62
C LEU A 85 9.65 10.23 0.03
N THR A 86 9.75 11.45 -0.49
CA THR A 86 8.98 12.59 0.00
C THR A 86 7.48 12.36 -0.18
N ASP A 87 7.07 11.85 -1.34
CA ASP A 87 5.65 11.58 -1.62
C ASP A 87 5.11 10.40 -0.79
N VAL A 88 5.91 9.37 -0.54
CA VAL A 88 5.56 8.26 0.37
C VAL A 88 5.35 8.77 1.80
N ASN A 89 6.23 9.63 2.31
CA ASN A 89 6.05 10.23 3.63
C ASN A 89 4.75 11.04 3.70
N LYS A 90 4.48 11.90 2.70
CA LYS A 90 3.21 12.66 2.63
C LYS A 90 1.99 11.74 2.59
N LEU A 91 2.06 10.63 1.85
CA LEU A 91 0.97 9.67 1.76
C LEU A 91 0.71 8.97 3.09
N ILE A 92 1.76 8.52 3.78
CA ILE A 92 1.66 7.97 5.14
C ILE A 92 1.03 9.00 6.09
N ASP A 93 1.47 10.25 6.01
CA ASP A 93 0.92 11.33 6.84
C ASP A 93 -0.56 11.58 6.52
N GLN A 94 -0.97 11.60 5.25
CA GLN A 94 -2.38 11.73 4.86
C GLN A 94 -3.22 10.56 5.37
N ILE A 95 -2.74 9.32 5.16
CA ILE A 95 -3.38 8.09 5.64
C ILE A 95 -3.51 8.11 7.16
N ASN A 96 -2.60 8.73 7.91
CA ASN A 96 -2.69 8.77 9.38
C ASN A 96 -3.48 9.99 9.90
N LYS A 97 -3.46 11.12 9.18
CA LYS A 97 -3.98 12.42 9.63
C LYS A 97 -5.47 12.63 9.36
N GLU A 98 -6.08 11.92 8.41
CA GLU A 98 -7.52 12.01 8.08
C GLU A 98 -8.47 11.49 9.21
N ASN A 99 -8.01 11.52 10.46
CA ASN A 99 -8.73 11.14 11.68
C ASN A 99 -8.78 12.30 12.72
N ASN A 100 -8.44 13.54 12.35
CA ASN A 100 -8.72 14.73 13.15
C ASN A 100 -9.57 15.73 12.37
#